data_AF-A0A6N9T0M2-F1
#
_entry.id   AF-A0A6N9T0M2-F1
#
_cell.length_a   1.000
_cell.length_b   1.000
_cell.length_c   1.000
_cell.angle_alpha   90.00
_cell.angle_beta   90.00
_cell.angle_gamma   90.00
#
_symmetry.space_group_name_H-M   'P 1'
#
loop_
_entity.id
_entity.type
_entity.pdbx_description
1 polymer ?
#
loop_
_entity_poly.entity_id
_entity_poly.type
_entity_poly.pdbx_seq_one_letter_code
_entity_poly.pdbx_strand_id
1 'polypeptide(L)'
;MAILRISLRAGERIFVNGAVLKVDRKTTLEFLNDVTFLLESHVMQAEQAKTPMRQLYFIVQMMLMDPNSSEAAMVLFGKAHPAMLKTYSNRDIIDGLLEVEDLIGRGRNFEALKRVRSMIPLEDQILGEFSDAGSTVAKFEPPLRLAAGA
;
A
#
# COMPACT_ATOMS: atom_id res chain seq x y z
N MET A 1 -26.96 -1.17 -12.20
CA MET A 1 -25.57 -1.66 -12.11
C MET A 1 -24.65 -0.55 -12.56
N ALA A 2 -23.77 -0.06 -11.69
CA ALA A 2 -22.75 0.90 -12.09
C ALA A 2 -21.61 0.13 -12.75
N ILE A 3 -21.29 0.45 -14.00
CA ILE A 3 -20.17 -0.18 -14.72
C ILE A 3 -18.92 0.65 -14.41
N LEU A 4 -17.91 0.02 -13.81
CA LEU A 4 -16.63 0.67 -13.58
C LEU A 4 -15.82 0.62 -14.87
N ARG A 5 -15.46 1.80 -15.39
CA ARG A 5 -14.67 1.95 -16.61
C ARG A 5 -13.30 2.54 -16.31
N ILE A 6 -12.24 1.91 -16.80
CA ILE A 6 -10.86 2.35 -16.62
C ILE A 6 -10.17 2.41 -17.98
N SER A 7 -9.54 3.53 -18.29
CA SER A 7 -8.71 3.66 -19.49
C SER A 7 -7.24 3.49 -19.15
N LEU A 8 -6.57 2.58 -19.86
CA LEU A 8 -5.14 2.28 -19.73
C LEU A 8 -4.39 2.80 -20.97
N ARG A 9 -3.17 3.27 -20.77
CA ARG A 9 -2.24 3.65 -21.85
C ARG A 9 -1.48 2.44 -22.38
N ALA A 10 -0.92 2.56 -23.58
CA ALA A 10 -0.07 1.52 -24.15
C ALA A 10 1.07 1.14 -23.20
N GLY A 11 1.23 -0.15 -22.92
CA GLY A 11 2.26 -0.67 -22.03
C GLY A 11 1.91 -0.67 -20.54
N GLU A 12 0.81 -0.02 -20.13
CA GLU A 12 0.39 0.11 -18.73
C GLU A 12 -0.14 -1.22 -18.17
N ARG A 13 0.12 -1.46 -16.88
CA ARG A 13 -0.35 -2.64 -16.16
C ARG A 13 -1.46 -2.31 -15.16
N ILE A 14 -2.38 -3.25 -15.00
CA ILE A 14 -3.40 -3.24 -13.96
C ILE A 14 -3.41 -4.58 -13.24
N PHE A 15 -3.45 -4.53 -11.92
CA PHE A 15 -3.62 -5.68 -11.04
C PHE A 15 -5.11 -5.80 -10.72
N VAL A 16 -5.71 -6.97 -10.90
CA VAL A 16 -7.13 -7.23 -10.63
C VAL A 16 -7.26 -8.59 -9.96
N ASN A 17 -7.72 -8.62 -8.71
CA ASN A 17 -7.91 -9.85 -7.93
C ASN A 17 -6.69 -10.82 -7.99
N GLY A 18 -5.46 -10.28 -7.95
CA GLY A 18 -4.21 -11.05 -8.05
C GLY A 18 -3.72 -11.37 -9.46
N ALA A 19 -4.52 -11.12 -10.51
CA ALA A 19 -4.08 -11.22 -11.89
C ALA A 19 -3.43 -9.90 -12.35
N VAL A 20 -2.37 -10.00 -13.16
CA VAL A 20 -1.72 -8.83 -13.79
C VAL A 20 -2.09 -8.80 -15.26
N LEU A 21 -2.73 -7.71 -15.69
CA LEU A 21 -3.05 -7.47 -17.10
C LEU A 21 -2.15 -6.35 -17.62
N LYS A 22 -1.56 -6.55 -18.80
CA LYS A 22 -0.81 -5.53 -19.54
C LYS A 22 -1.50 -5.28 -20.87
N VAL A 23 -1.70 -4.00 -21.21
CA VAL A 23 -2.24 -3.63 -22.53
C VAL A 23 -1.11 -3.25 -23.48
N ASP A 24 -1.24 -3.62 -24.75
CA ASP A 24 -0.31 -3.28 -25.83
C ASP A 24 -0.58 -1.87 -26.41
N ARG A 25 -1.83 -1.44 -26.37
CA ARG A 25 -2.30 -0.12 -26.85
C ARG A 25 -3.31 0.50 -25.89
N LYS A 26 -3.59 1.79 -26.10
CA LYS A 26 -4.61 2.52 -25.33
C LYS A 26 -5.97 1.81 -25.46
N THR A 27 -6.49 1.34 -24.33
CA THR A 27 -7.73 0.53 -24.27
C THR A 27 -8.55 0.92 -23.05
N THR A 28 -9.87 0.75 -23.12
CA THR A 28 -10.76 0.91 -21.97
C THR A 28 -11.27 -0.46 -21.54
N LEU A 29 -11.15 -0.77 -20.25
CA LEU A 29 -11.68 -1.97 -19.63
C LEU A 29 -12.95 -1.61 -18.87
N GLU A 30 -13.94 -2.49 -18.97
CA GLU A 30 -15.21 -2.37 -18.25
C GLU A 30 -15.36 -3.56 -17.31
N PHE A 31 -15.49 -3.28 -16.02
CA PHE A 31 -15.78 -4.31 -15.03
C PHE A 31 -17.29 -4.37 -14.82
N LEU A 32 -17.84 -5.55 -15.08
CA LEU A 32 -19.28 -5.83 -14.93
C LEU A 32 -19.65 -6.28 -13.51
N ASN A 33 -18.64 -6.53 -12.67
CA ASN A 33 -18.75 -6.95 -11.28
C ASN A 33 -17.92 -6.03 -10.38
N ASP A 34 -18.16 -6.11 -9.08
CA ASP A 34 -17.28 -5.48 -8.08
C ASP A 34 -15.91 -6.15 -8.14
N VAL A 35 -14.88 -5.34 -8.40
CA VAL A 35 -13.49 -5.80 -8.51
C VAL A 35 -12.59 -4.97 -7.63
N THR A 36 -11.59 -5.64 -7.04
CA THR A 36 -10.49 -4.95 -6.40
C THR A 36 -9.34 -4.85 -7.39
N PHE A 37 -8.89 -3.63 -7.67
CA PHE A 37 -7.84 -3.39 -8.65
C PHE A 37 -6.80 -2.38 -8.14
N LEU A 38 -5.60 -2.46 -8.70
CA LEU A 38 -4.53 -1.51 -8.47
C LEU A 38 -3.84 -1.19 -9.81
N LEU A 39 -3.69 0.10 -10.12
CA LEU A 39 -2.96 0.54 -11.31
C LEU A 39 -1.46 0.49 -11.04
N GLU A 40 -0.65 0.25 -12.06
CA GLU A 40 0.82 0.29 -11.98
C GLU A 40 1.35 1.60 -11.37
N SER A 41 0.71 2.72 -11.70
CA SER A 41 1.05 4.04 -11.15
C SER A 41 0.85 4.18 -9.63
N HIS A 42 0.05 3.29 -9.03
CA HIS A 42 -0.19 3.24 -7.60
C HIS A 42 0.64 2.16 -6.90
N VAL A 43 1.44 1.41 -7.66
CA VAL A 43 2.35 0.41 -7.12
C VAL A 43 3.60 1.09 -6.63
N MET A 44 3.85 0.98 -5.33
CA MET A 44 5.10 1.40 -4.71
C MET A 44 6.13 0.28 -4.83
N GLN A 45 7.34 0.65 -5.26
CA GLN A 45 8.49 -0.25 -5.28
C GLN A 45 9.17 -0.30 -3.90
N ALA A 46 9.85 -1.40 -3.60
CA ALA A 46 10.49 -1.59 -2.30
C ALA A 46 11.49 -0.47 -1.96
N GLU A 47 12.19 0.07 -2.96
CA GLU A 47 13.17 1.15 -2.80
C GLU A 47 12.53 2.50 -2.44
N GLN A 48 11.23 2.66 -2.68
CA GLN A 48 10.46 3.87 -2.35
C GLN A 48 9.92 3.83 -0.91
N ALA A 49 9.90 2.66 -0.26
CA ALA A 49 9.41 2.44 1.10
C ALA A 49 10.41 2.93 2.17
N LYS A 50 10.80 4.21 2.10
CA LYS A 50 11.85 4.79 2.96
C LYS A 50 11.34 5.36 4.28
N THR A 51 10.05 5.65 4.38
CA THR A 51 9.40 6.16 5.59
C THR A 51 8.46 5.11 6.17
N PRO A 52 8.15 5.15 7.49
CA PRO A 52 7.26 4.16 8.08
C PRO A 52 5.87 4.07 7.41
N MET A 53 5.21 5.18 7.04
CA MET A 53 3.91 5.08 6.33
C MET A 53 4.06 4.49 4.94
N ARG A 54 5.16 4.78 4.24
CA ARG A 54 5.43 4.16 2.93
C ARG A 54 5.73 2.66 3.06
N GLN A 55 6.39 2.24 4.14
CA GLN A 55 6.58 0.82 4.47
C GLN A 55 5.25 0.14 4.77
N LEU A 56 4.38 0.78 5.56
CA LEU A 56 3.04 0.27 5.82
C LEU A 56 2.23 0.14 4.52
N TYR A 57 2.30 1.15 3.66
CA TYR A 57 1.66 1.12 2.34
C TYR A 57 2.15 -0.07 1.52
N PHE A 58 3.46 -0.29 1.48
CA PHE A 58 4.06 -1.42 0.77
C PHE A 58 3.61 -2.77 1.33
N ILE A 59 3.52 -2.91 2.65
CA ILE A 59 3.02 -4.14 3.30
C ILE A 59 1.57 -4.42 2.91
N VAL A 60 0.68 -3.42 3.02
CA VAL A 60 -0.74 -3.57 2.65
C VAL A 60 -0.90 -3.83 1.16
N GLN A 61 -0.05 -3.23 0.32
CA GLN A 61 0.00 -3.51 -1.11
C GLN A 61 0.34 -4.98 -1.39
N MET A 62 1.31 -5.57 -0.69
CA MET A 62 1.64 -6.99 -0.85
C MET A 62 0.46 -7.90 -0.52
N MET A 63 -0.27 -7.61 0.56
CA MET A 63 -1.50 -8.34 0.94
C MET A 63 -2.58 -8.32 -0.16
N LEU A 64 -2.57 -7.28 -1.00
CA LEU A 64 -3.53 -7.07 -2.08
C LEU A 64 -3.13 -7.75 -3.39
N MET A 65 -1.83 -7.77 -3.67
CA MET A 65 -1.30 -8.22 -4.94
C MET A 65 -1.11 -9.73 -5.00
N ASP A 66 -0.73 -10.35 -3.89
CA ASP A 66 -0.35 -11.75 -3.86
C ASP A 66 -1.02 -12.47 -2.68
N PRO A 67 -2.10 -13.22 -2.94
CA PRO A 67 -2.78 -14.03 -1.93
C PRO A 67 -1.85 -15.03 -1.23
N ASN A 68 -0.82 -15.53 -1.92
CA ASN A 68 0.11 -16.53 -1.39
C ASN A 68 1.11 -15.94 -0.39
N SER A 69 1.44 -14.65 -0.52
CA SER A 69 2.31 -13.93 0.43
C SER A 69 1.56 -13.10 1.45
N SER A 70 0.22 -13.16 1.44
CA SER A 70 -0.66 -12.48 2.38
C SER A 70 -0.31 -12.79 3.84
N GLU A 71 0.03 -14.05 4.17
CA GLU A 71 0.40 -14.43 5.54
C GLU A 71 1.72 -13.78 5.98
N ALA A 72 2.75 -13.80 5.13
CA ALA A 72 4.02 -13.14 5.42
C ALA A 72 3.86 -11.62 5.54
N ALA A 73 3.03 -11.02 4.69
CA ALA A 73 2.70 -9.60 4.77
C ALA A 73 1.92 -9.27 6.06
N MET A 74 1.03 -10.15 6.51
CA MET A 74 0.31 -10.00 7.78
C MET A 74 1.25 -10.06 8.98
N VAL A 75 2.25 -10.94 8.95
CA VAL A 75 3.30 -10.97 9.98
C VAL A 75 4.13 -9.68 9.98
N LEU A 76 4.46 -9.13 8.82
CA LEU A 76 5.15 -7.83 8.73
C LEU A 76 4.28 -6.69 9.26
N PHE A 77 3.00 -6.68 8.92
CA PHE A 77 2.03 -5.69 9.42
C PHE A 77 1.93 -5.74 10.94
N GLY A 78 1.78 -6.94 11.52
CA GLY A 78 1.69 -7.13 12.98
C GLY A 78 2.94 -6.72 13.75
N LYS A 79 4.08 -6.54 13.07
CA LYS A 79 5.30 -5.96 13.67
C LYS A 79 5.37 -4.45 13.47
N ALA A 80 5.11 -3.98 12.24
CA ALA A 80 5.27 -2.60 11.84
C ALA A 80 4.22 -1.69 12.49
N HIS A 81 2.95 -2.10 12.50
CA HIS A 81 1.84 -1.28 12.97
C HIS A 81 1.91 -0.94 14.47
N PRO A 82 2.14 -1.90 15.40
CA PRO A 82 2.29 -1.57 16.82
C PRO A 82 3.53 -0.72 17.12
N ALA A 83 4.60 -0.86 16.33
CA ALA A 83 5.78 -0.01 16.46
C ALA A 83 5.46 1.44 16.06
N MET A 84 4.69 1.65 14.99
CA MET A 84 4.25 2.99 14.56
C MET A 84 3.34 3.65 15.60
N LEU A 85 2.39 2.92 16.18
CA LEU A 85 1.52 3.45 17.25
C LEU A 85 2.29 3.94 18.48
N LYS A 86 3.49 3.39 18.74
CA LYS A 86 4.37 3.83 19.84
C LYS A 86 5.24 5.04 19.46
N THR A 87 5.49 5.25 18.17
CA THR A 87 6.40 6.28 17.67
C THR A 87 5.67 7.59 17.34
N TYR A 88 4.47 7.52 16.77
CA TYR A 88 3.71 8.71 16.42
C TYR A 88 2.93 9.24 17.63
N SER A 89 3.00 10.56 17.84
CA SER A 89 2.17 11.29 18.82
C SER A 89 1.03 12.06 18.16
N ASN A 90 1.02 12.17 16.82
CA ASN A 90 -0.02 12.87 16.08
C ASN A 90 -1.32 12.03 16.10
N ARG A 91 -2.40 12.63 16.62
CA ARG A 91 -3.71 11.96 16.75
C ARG A 91 -4.30 11.52 15.41
N ASP A 92 -4.18 12.33 14.37
CA ASP A 92 -4.74 11.99 13.05
C ASP A 92 -4.07 10.75 12.45
N ILE A 93 -2.76 10.58 12.70
CA ILE A 93 -2.02 9.39 12.29
C ILE A 93 -2.40 8.19 13.14
N ILE A 94 -2.51 8.34 14.45
CA ILE A 94 -2.90 7.25 15.36
C ILE A 94 -4.30 6.75 15.00
N ASP A 95 -5.28 7.65 14.83
CA ASP A 95 -6.64 7.31 14.47
C ASP A 95 -6.69 6.62 13.11
N GLY A 96 -5.91 7.11 12.14
CA GLY A 96 -5.80 6.47 10.83
C GLY A 96 -5.12 5.09 10.88
N LEU A 97 -4.14 4.87 11.75
CA LEU A 97 -3.52 3.55 11.97
C LEU A 97 -4.50 2.55 12.58
N LEU A 98 -5.32 2.98 13.55
CA LEU A 98 -6.36 2.14 14.15
C LEU A 98 -7.45 1.78 13.12
N GLU A 99 -7.83 2.73 12.27
CA GLU A 99 -8.77 2.48 11.17
C GLU A 99 -8.20 1.48 10.15
N VAL A 100 -6.91 1.59 9.81
CA VAL A 100 -6.23 0.63 8.92
C VAL A 100 -6.24 -0.78 9.49
N GLU A 101 -6.02 -0.94 10.80
CA GLU A 101 -6.10 -2.24 11.47
C GLU A 101 -7.49 -2.86 11.37
N ASP A 102 -8.56 -2.10 11.64
CA ASP A 102 -9.94 -2.57 11.51
C ASP A 102 -10.28 -2.97 10.06
N LEU A 103 -9.87 -2.15 9.08
CA LEU A 103 -10.11 -2.44 7.67
C LEU A 103 -9.43 -3.74 7.22
N ILE A 104 -8.19 -3.97 7.62
CA ILE A 104 -7.47 -5.22 7.31
C ILE A 104 -8.12 -6.41 8.02
N GLY A 105 -8.51 -6.25 9.29
CA GLY A 105 -9.24 -7.28 10.04
C GLY A 105 -10.55 -7.71 9.38
N ARG A 106 -11.19 -6.81 8.62
CA ARG A 106 -12.40 -7.09 7.82
C ARG A 106 -12.12 -7.53 6.38
N GLY A 107 -10.86 -7.73 6.00
CA GLY A 107 -10.45 -8.08 4.64
C GLY A 107 -10.59 -6.95 3.61
N ARG A 108 -10.79 -5.70 4.05
CA ARG A 108 -10.96 -4.51 3.18
C ARG A 108 -9.60 -3.88 2.85
N ASN A 109 -8.66 -4.70 2.36
CA ASN A 109 -7.25 -4.31 2.15
C ASN A 109 -7.08 -3.12 1.20
N PHE A 110 -7.97 -2.96 0.20
CA PHE A 110 -7.96 -1.81 -0.70
C PHE A 110 -8.31 -0.49 -0.04
N GLU A 111 -9.24 -0.53 0.91
CA GLU A 111 -9.60 0.65 1.67
C GLU A 111 -8.52 0.99 2.67
N ALA A 112 -7.94 -0.01 3.31
CA ALA A 112 -6.75 0.14 4.14
C ALA A 112 -5.61 0.81 3.35
N LEU A 113 -5.33 0.34 2.13
CA LEU A 113 -4.30 0.92 1.26
C LEU A 113 -4.56 2.40 0.93
N LYS A 114 -5.81 2.75 0.59
CA LYS A 114 -6.23 4.13 0.36
C LYS A 114 -6.05 4.99 1.61
N ARG A 115 -6.39 4.45 2.78
CA ARG A 115 -6.25 5.15 4.05
C ARG A 115 -4.80 5.44 4.37
N VAL A 116 -3.92 4.44 4.27
CA VAL A 116 -2.46 4.64 4.43
C VAL A 116 -1.94 5.69 3.46
N ARG A 117 -2.34 5.64 2.18
CA ARG A 117 -1.91 6.64 1.18
C ARG A 117 -2.30 8.06 1.57
N SER A 118 -3.47 8.26 2.16
CA SER A 118 -3.92 9.59 2.62
C SER A 118 -3.07 10.15 3.76
N MET A 119 -2.39 9.28 4.52
CA MET A 119 -1.55 9.67 5.64
C MET A 119 -0.10 9.96 5.24
N ILE A 120 0.37 9.50 4.08
CA ILE A 120 1.75 9.74 3.62
C ILE A 120 2.09 11.25 3.58
N PRO A 121 1.24 12.16 3.06
CA PRO A 121 1.54 13.59 3.08
C PRO A 121 1.61 14.18 4.51
N LEU A 122 0.82 13.65 5.45
CA LEU A 122 0.85 14.07 6.85
C LEU A 122 2.16 13.64 7.51
N GLU A 123 2.60 12.41 7.25
CA GLU A 123 3.91 11.95 7.69
C GLU A 123 5.05 12.76 7.06
N ASP A 124 4.99 13.01 5.75
CA ASP A 124 6.00 13.79 5.03
C ASP A 124 6.11 15.21 5.63
N GLN A 125 4.99 15.82 6.08
CA GLN A 125 5.01 17.10 6.81
C GLN A 125 5.69 16.98 8.17
N ILE A 126 5.33 15.98 8.96
CA ILE A 126 5.90 15.75 10.30
C ILE A 126 7.41 15.47 10.18
N LEU A 127 7.82 14.56 9.28
CA LEU A 127 9.23 14.26 9.04
C LEU A 127 9.98 15.45 8.42
N GLY A 128 9.31 16.28 7.62
CA GLY A 128 9.84 17.54 7.12
C GLY A 128 10.17 18.51 8.26
N GLU A 129 9.26 18.68 9.22
CA GLU A 129 9.48 19.47 10.44
C GLU A 129 10.61 18.89 11.30
N PHE A 130 10.73 17.56 11.39
CA PHE A 130 11.82 16.88 12.10
C PHE A 130 13.14 16.83 11.32
N SER A 131 13.16 17.13 10.02
CA SER A 131 14.41 17.13 9.23
C SER A 131 15.29 18.36 9.50
N ASP A 132 14.71 19.44 10.04
CA ASP A 132 15.45 20.58 10.61
C ASP A 132 15.96 20.30 12.05
N ALA A 133 15.42 19.29 12.72
CA ALA A 133 15.83 18.86 14.07
C ALA A 133 16.16 17.36 14.06
N GLY A 134 17.33 17.05 13.51
CA GLY A 134 17.77 15.71 13.11
C GLY A 134 17.25 14.53 13.96
N SER A 135 16.71 13.51 13.28
CA SER A 135 16.46 12.21 13.91
C SER A 135 16.76 11.02 12.99
N THR A 136 17.25 9.97 13.62
CA THR A 136 17.72 8.71 13.06
C THR A 136 16.53 7.77 12.81
N VAL A 137 16.14 7.59 11.54
CA VAL A 137 15.11 6.60 11.16
C VAL A 137 15.78 5.23 10.99
N ALA A 138 15.31 4.23 11.73
CA ALA A 138 15.77 2.85 11.62
C ALA A 138 15.47 2.30 10.21
N LYS A 139 16.51 1.81 9.54
CA LYS A 139 16.44 1.23 8.19
C LYS A 139 15.55 -0.01 8.19
N PHE A 140 14.47 0.03 7.43
CA PHE A 140 13.67 -1.16 7.12
C PHE A 140 14.32 -1.89 5.93
N GLU A 141 14.73 -3.13 6.15
CA GLU A 141 15.22 -4.02 5.09
C GLU A 141 14.09 -5.01 4.75
N PRO A 142 13.38 -4.82 3.62
CA PRO A 142 12.37 -5.77 3.20
C PRO A 142 13.03 -7.10 2.79
N PRO A 143 12.45 -8.27 3.14
CA PRO A 143 12.97 -9.56 2.70
C PRO A 143 12.85 -9.69 1.17
N LEU A 144 14.00 -9.61 0.49
CA LEU A 144 14.22 -9.61 -0.96
C LEU A 144 13.77 -10.88 -1.73
N ARG A 145 12.92 -11.75 -1.18
CA ARG A 145 12.60 -13.06 -1.81
C ARG A 145 11.23 -13.19 -2.47
N LEU A 146 10.37 -12.18 -2.43
CA LEU A 146 8.99 -12.28 -2.91
C LEU A 146 8.70 -11.59 -4.25
N ALA A 147 9.67 -10.92 -4.88
CA ALA A 147 9.50 -10.23 -6.17
C ALA A 147 10.00 -11.04 -7.39
N ALA A 148 10.49 -12.27 -7.20
CA ALA A 148 10.94 -13.12 -8.29
C ALA A 148 9.97 -14.30 -8.45
N GLY A 149 8.97 -14.12 -9.31
CA GLY A 149 8.19 -15.24 -9.83
C GLY A 149 9.10 -16.22 -10.56
N ALA A 150 8.92 -17.50 -10.23
CA ALA A 150 9.20 -18.62 -11.12
C ALA A 150 7.97 -18.86 -12.00
#